data_AF-A0A0P7VXD9-F1
#
_entry.id   AF-A0A0P7VXD9-F1
#
_cell.length_a   1.000
_cell.length_b   1.000
_cell.length_c   1.000
_cell.angle_alpha   90.00
_cell.angle_beta   90.00
_cell.angle_gamma   90.00
#
_symmetry.space_group_name_H-M   'P 1'
#
loop_
_entity.id
_entity.type
_entity.pdbx_description
1 polymer ?
#
loop_
_entity_poly.entity_id
_entity_poly.type
_entity_poly.pdbx_seq_one_letter_code
_entity_poly.pdbx_strand_id
1 'polypeptide(L)' 'MIRQIVTPANGAEAALLDRLVARFTEELAARTSECMFYMTEPGSQAPVRIIETETQETLDRFLAFVASQIGHHAI' A
#
# COMPACT_ATOMS: atom_id res chain seq x y z
N MET A 1 6.87 -13.33 -4.28
CA MET A 1 6.33 -11.96 -4.25
C MET A 1 4.83 -12.04 -4.44
N ILE A 2 4.10 -11.40 -3.55
CA ILE A 2 2.64 -11.35 -3.51
C ILE A 2 2.24 -9.95 -3.99
N ARG A 3 1.31 -9.89 -4.94
CA ARG A 3 0.85 -8.65 -5.56
C ARG A 3 -0.59 -8.37 -5.15
N GLN A 4 -0.83 -7.18 -4.62
CA GLN A 4 -2.15 -6.67 -4.28
C GLN A 4 -2.43 -5.38 -5.05
N ILE A 5 -3.63 -5.25 -5.59
CA ILE A 5 -4.09 -4.02 -6.24
C ILE A 5 -5.05 -3.31 -5.29
N VAL A 6 -4.82 -2.02 -5.08
CA VAL A 6 -5.64 -1.15 -4.24
C VAL A 6 -6.12 0.01 -5.08
N THR A 7 -7.41 0.33 -4.97
CA THR A 7 -8.04 1.42 -5.72
C THR A 7 -8.60 2.44 -4.73
N PRO A 8 -7.83 3.49 -4.38
CA PRO A 8 -8.33 4.64 -3.64
C PRO A 8 -9.61 5.22 -4.25
N ALA A 9 -10.55 5.64 -3.42
CA ALA A 9 -11.83 6.17 -3.89
C ALA A 9 -11.70 7.58 -4.49
N ASN A 10 -10.67 8.34 -4.10
CA ASN A 10 -10.43 9.71 -4.55
C ASN A 10 -8.94 10.08 -4.47
N GLY A 11 -8.59 11.26 -4.99
CA GLY A 11 -7.21 11.75 -5.00
C GLY A 11 -6.62 12.02 -3.60
N ALA A 12 -7.44 12.32 -2.60
CA ALA A 12 -6.97 12.54 -1.22
C ALA A 12 -6.59 11.21 -0.55
N GLU A 13 -7.37 10.15 -0.76
CA GLU A 13 -7.03 8.79 -0.34
C GLU A 13 -5.79 8.26 -1.05
N ALA A 14 -5.65 8.55 -2.35
CA ALA A 14 -4.45 8.17 -3.10
C ALA A 14 -3.19 8.83 -2.51
N ALA A 15 -3.23 10.14 -2.24
CA ALA A 15 -2.13 10.86 -1.61
C ALA A 15 -1.88 10.44 -0.15
N LEU A 16 -2.91 9.99 0.57
CA LEU A 16 -2.75 9.41 1.90
C LEU A 16 -2.08 8.03 1.81
N LEU A 17 -2.52 7.17 0.90
CA LEU A 17 -1.93 5.86 0.66
C LEU A 17 -0.46 5.97 0.28
N ASP A 18 -0.10 6.91 -0.61
CA ASP A 18 1.29 7.19 -1.00
C ASP A 18 2.16 7.50 0.25
N ARG A 19 1.64 8.29 1.21
CA ARG A 19 2.34 8.60 2.46
C ARG A 19 2.42 7.41 3.42
N LEU A 20 1.35 6.62 3.52
CA LEU A 20 1.31 5.44 4.38
C LEU A 20 2.28 4.35 3.90
N VAL A 21 2.38 4.17 2.58
CA VAL A 21 3.36 3.29 1.95
C VAL A 21 4.78 3.70 2.30
N ALA A 22 5.14 4.97 2.09
CA ALA A 22 6.49 5.45 2.39
C ALA A 22 6.87 5.17 3.85
N ARG A 23 5.96 5.51 4.78
CA ARG A 23 6.15 5.26 6.21
C ARG A 23 6.28 3.77 6.54
N PHE A 24 5.40 2.93 5.99
CA PHE A 24 5.44 1.50 6.26
C PHE A 24 6.71 0.84 5.70
N THR A 25 7.15 1.25 4.51
CA THR A 25 8.41 0.76 3.92
C THR A 25 9.61 1.12 4.80
N GLU A 26 9.67 2.34 5.34
CA GLU A 26 10.71 2.74 6.29
C GLU A 26 10.67 1.90 7.58
N GLU A 27 9.47 1.71 8.16
CA GLU A 27 9.29 0.89 9.36
C GLU A 27 9.63 -0.59 9.12
N LEU A 28 9.32 -1.12 7.93
CA LEU A 28 9.64 -2.48 7.51
C LEU A 28 11.16 -2.66 7.38
N ALA A 29 11.82 -1.78 6.62
CA ALA A 29 13.27 -1.83 6.40
C ALA A 29 14.08 -1.66 7.71
N ALA A 30 13.53 -0.94 8.70
CA ALA A 30 14.15 -0.80 10.01
C ALA A 30 14.06 -2.09 10.87
N ARG A 31 13.09 -2.97 10.59
CA ARG A 31 12.76 -4.14 11.43
C ARG A 31 13.09 -5.47 10.75
N THR A 32 13.13 -5.50 9.42
CA THR A 32 13.34 -6.70 8.61
C THR A 32 14.22 -6.38 7.40
N SER A 33 14.65 -7.42 6.70
CA SER A 33 15.34 -7.30 5.40
C SER A 33 14.37 -7.35 4.21
N GLU A 34 13.05 -7.32 4.47
CA GLU A 34 12.03 -7.45 3.41
C GLU A 34 11.83 -6.13 2.68
N CYS A 35 11.58 -6.22 1.38
CA CYS A 35 11.22 -5.07 0.55
C CYS A 35 9.72 -5.07 0.22
N MET A 36 9.16 -3.87 0.14
CA MET A 36 7.82 -3.61 -0.41
C MET A 36 7.95 -2.69 -1.62
N PHE A 37 7.37 -3.11 -2.74
CA PHE A 37 7.30 -2.32 -3.96
C PHE A 37 5.94 -1.67 -4.09
N TYR A 38 5.95 -0.43 -4.57
CA TYR A 38 4.75 0.35 -4.77
C TYR A 38 4.79 1.05 -6.12
N MET A 39 3.77 0.82 -6.93
CA MET A 39 3.66 1.41 -8.26
C MET A 39 2.29 2.06 -8.46
N THR A 40 2.31 3.22 -9.11
CA THR A 40 1.10 3.82 -9.68
C THR A 40 0.96 3.34 -11.10
N GLU A 41 -0.23 2.86 -11.50
CA GLU A 41 -0.47 2.42 -12.87
C GLU A 41 -0.63 3.64 -13.80
N PRO A 42 0.28 3.88 -14.76
CA PRO A 42 0.18 5.02 -15.66
C PRO A 42 -0.94 4.79 -16.70
N GLY A 43 -1.85 5.77 -16.84
CA GLY A 43 -2.90 5.76 -17.87
C GLY A 43 -4.28 5.28 -17.41
N SER A 44 -4.45 4.91 -16.14
CA SER A 44 -5.77 4.59 -15.59
C SER A 44 -6.52 5.86 -15.17
N GLN A 45 -7.82 5.95 -15.50
CA GLN A 45 -8.70 7.04 -15.04
C GLN A 45 -8.98 6.96 -13.54
N ALA A 46 -8.80 5.79 -12.93
CA ALA A 46 -8.85 5.58 -11.50
C ALA A 46 -7.43 5.58 -10.92
N PRO A 47 -7.20 6.07 -9.69
CA PRO A 47 -5.89 6.13 -9.08
C PRO A 47 -5.41 4.74 -8.60
N VAL A 48 -5.28 3.76 -9.50
CA VAL A 48 -4.89 2.38 -9.16
C VAL A 48 -3.45 2.35 -8.61
N ARG A 49 -3.28 1.61 -7.50
CA ARG A 49 -2.00 1.39 -6.84
C ARG A 49 -1.71 -0.10 -6.73
N ILE A 50 -0.50 -0.49 -7.10
CA ILE A 50 -0.03 -1.87 -7.03
C ILE A 50 0.98 -1.93 -5.89
N ILE A 51 0.73 -2.84 -4.95
CA ILE A 51 1.63 -3.15 -3.83
C ILE A 51 2.15 -4.56 -4.04
N GLU A 52 3.46 -4.74 -3.98
CA GLU A 52 4.09 -6.05 -3.99
C GLU A 52 4.93 -6.24 -2.74
N THR A 53 4.72 -7.36 -2.04
CA THR A 53 5.47 -7.73 -0.84
C THR A 53 6.14 -9.09 -1.03
N GLU A 54 7.17 -9.36 -0.23
CA GLU A 54 7.83 -10.66 -0.22
C GLU A 54 6.99 -11.74 0.45
N THR A 55 6.30 -11.39 1.56
CA THR A 55 5.52 -12.30 2.39
C THR A 55 4.07 -11.87 2.55
N GLN A 56 3.19 -12.84 2.83
CA GLN A 56 1.77 -12.59 3.09
C GLN A 56 1.60 -11.85 4.42
N GLU A 57 2.43 -12.16 5.42
CA GLU A 57 2.42 -11.50 6.71
C GLU A 57 2.69 -9.99 6.58
N THR A 58 3.68 -9.60 5.77
CA THR A 58 3.97 -8.19 5.49
C THR A 58 2.81 -7.51 4.78
N LEU A 59 2.15 -8.19 3.83
CA LEU A 59 0.96 -7.67 3.17
C LEU A 59 -0.19 -7.47 4.17
N ASP A 60 -0.48 -8.46 5.01
CA ASP A 60 -1.58 -8.40 5.97
C ASP A 60 -1.36 -7.26 6.99
N ARG A 61 -0.12 -7.09 7.46
CA ARG A 61 0.27 -5.97 8.33
C ARG A 61 0.08 -4.62 7.64
N PHE A 62 0.48 -4.52 6.38
CA PHE A 62 0.30 -3.30 5.59
C PHE A 62 -1.19 -2.98 5.40
N LEU A 63 -2.00 -3.97 5.01
CA LEU A 63 -3.44 -3.79 4.81
C LEU A 63 -4.14 -3.40 6.11
N ALA A 64 -3.78 -4.01 7.25
CA ALA A 64 -4.30 -3.63 8.55
C ALA A 64 -3.90 -2.19 8.94
N PHE A 65 -2.65 -1.80 8.65
CA PHE A 65 -2.16 -0.44 8.87
C PHE A 65 -2.95 0.57 8.04
N VAL A 66 -3.17 0.31 6.75
CA VAL A 66 -3.95 1.18 5.86
C VAL A 66 -5.42 1.23 6.26
N ALA A 67 -6.04 0.09 6.58
CA ALA A 67 -7.43 0.01 7.02
C ALA A 67 -7.70 0.89 8.26
N SER A 68 -6.73 0.97 9.17
CA SER A 68 -6.82 1.82 10.37
C SER A 68 -6.84 3.32 10.07
N GLN A 69 -6.36 3.74 8.90
CA GLN A 69 -6.17 5.15 8.53
C GLN A 69 -7.16 5.65 7.47
N ILE A 70 -7.52 4.79 6.50
CA ILE A 70 -8.40 5.15 5.37
C ILE A 70 -9.86 4.77 5.65
N GLY A 71 -10.13 4.00 6.72
CA GLY A 71 -11.45 3.43 6.97
C GLY A 71 -11.75 2.29 5.99
N HIS A 72 -12.66 1.38 6.37
CA HIS A 72 -12.94 0.11 5.67
C HIS A 72 -13.40 0.19 4.20
N HIS A 73 -13.38 1.35 3.53
CA HIS A 73 -13.95 1.52 2.19
C HIS A 73 -12.99 1.22 1.03
N ALA A 74 -11.71 0.92 1.29
CA ALA A 74 -10.66 0.91 0.24
C ALA A 74 -9.86 -0.40 0.07
N ILE A 75 -10.33 -1.53 0.60
CA ILE A 75 -9.68 -2.86 0.42
C ILE A 75 -10.67 -3.85 -0.15
#